data_AF-A0A1E7G9A9-F1
#
_entry.id   AF-A0A1E7G9A9-F1
#
_cell.length_a   1.000
_cell.length_b   1.000
_cell.length_c   1.000
_cell.angle_alpha   90.00
_cell.angle_beta   90.00
_cell.angle_gamma   90.00
#
_symmetry.space_group_name_H-M   'P 1'
#
loop_
_entity.id
_entity.type
_entity.pdbx_description
1 polymer ?
#
loop_
_entity_poly.entity_id
_entity_poly.type
_entity_poly.pdbx_seq_one_letter_code
_entity_poly.pdbx_strand_id
1 'polypeptide(L)'
;MYCSNCGLKVDAEDFFCSGCGKEIKIKTVIKDHESCTSSFRGPNFTQTGDCSLNKLKKSIRYYSLTKLWVMTLICVIGCMLTVYSVFALDSPKSHGNSSEAQDNFRKEINIQTCEKIATEYYGSHTYTEDGIYDCDDMAQDVWNMLKAKGINARIAVGDFESGSKSRIEDEKPVRRNLDSVNFGKISSYNYTYQDTGQLNSDMIDNLTHAWVLAEVSPGFWLAIECTGGYVVYSNENENYYHGLAFSNPKNYRSFLDLYRDWKMQTMDYENEKLFCNRLAETYNNASYSEKLAMKSSMEIAEDRLREKEQVFLETDSGLKALLRGG
;
A
#
# COMPACT_ATOMS: atom_id res chain seq x y z
N MET A 1 -0.68 5.52 -14.85
CA MET A 1 -0.78 4.46 -15.88
C MET A 1 -2.23 4.29 -16.30
N TYR A 2 -2.55 3.47 -17.30
CA TYR A 2 -3.93 3.18 -17.70
C TYR A 2 -4.12 1.67 -17.75
N CYS A 3 -5.28 1.18 -17.29
CA CYS A 3 -5.57 -0.24 -17.33
C CYS A 3 -5.82 -0.69 -18.76
N SER A 4 -5.13 -1.76 -19.18
CA SER A 4 -5.25 -2.34 -20.51
C SER A 4 -6.62 -2.96 -20.81
N ASN A 5 -7.43 -3.25 -19.78
CA ASN A 5 -8.76 -3.85 -19.95
C ASN A 5 -9.88 -2.80 -19.97
N CYS A 6 -9.86 -1.83 -19.06
CA CYS A 6 -10.95 -0.88 -18.84
C CYS A 6 -10.64 0.54 -19.34
N GLY A 7 -9.39 0.85 -19.68
CA GLY A 7 -8.94 2.19 -20.09
C GLY A 7 -8.93 3.24 -18.97
N LEU A 8 -9.33 2.88 -17.74
CA LEU A 8 -9.32 3.78 -16.59
C LEU A 8 -7.88 4.16 -16.21
N LYS A 9 -7.67 5.42 -15.80
CA LYS A 9 -6.40 5.85 -15.20
C LYS A 9 -6.17 5.08 -13.91
N VAL A 10 -4.99 4.53 -13.75
CA VAL A 10 -4.57 3.79 -12.56
C VAL A 10 -3.30 4.37 -11.96
N ASP A 11 -3.23 4.35 -10.63
CA ASP A 11 -2.02 4.61 -9.87
C ASP A 11 -0.94 3.56 -10.18
N ALA A 12 0.33 3.93 -10.02
CA ALA A 12 1.45 3.01 -10.15
C ALA A 12 1.52 2.01 -8.99
N GLU A 13 0.90 2.34 -7.86
CA GLU A 13 0.88 1.50 -6.65
C GLU A 13 -0.33 0.56 -6.58
N ASP A 14 -1.24 0.61 -7.56
CA ASP A 14 -2.46 -0.20 -7.61
C ASP A 14 -2.20 -1.56 -8.27
N PHE A 15 -2.63 -2.64 -7.62
CA PHE A 15 -2.57 -3.99 -8.19
C PHE A 15 -3.77 -4.30 -9.11
N PHE A 16 -4.89 -3.57 -8.95
CA PHE A 16 -6.14 -3.80 -9.70
C PHE A 16 -6.79 -2.53 -10.27
N CYS A 17 -7.44 -2.63 -11.45
CA CYS A 17 -8.24 -1.52 -12.01
C CYS A 17 -9.51 -1.31 -11.17
N SER A 18 -9.72 -0.10 -10.64
CA SER A 18 -10.94 0.26 -9.89
C SER A 18 -12.21 0.25 -10.75
N GLY A 19 -12.09 0.34 -12.07
CA GLY A 19 -13.24 0.28 -12.98
C GLY A 19 -13.67 -1.13 -13.37
N CYS A 20 -12.79 -2.14 -13.32
CA CYS A 20 -13.13 -3.49 -13.81
C CYS A 20 -12.60 -4.64 -12.96
N GLY A 21 -11.93 -4.37 -11.84
CA GLY A 21 -11.37 -5.39 -10.94
C GLY A 21 -10.19 -6.18 -11.50
N LYS A 22 -9.83 -6.03 -12.79
CA LYS A 22 -8.72 -6.81 -13.37
C LYS A 22 -7.36 -6.35 -12.86
N GLU A 23 -6.50 -7.34 -12.64
CA GLU A 23 -5.09 -7.17 -12.29
C GLU A 23 -4.37 -6.30 -13.32
N ILE A 24 -3.45 -5.48 -12.82
CA ILE A 24 -2.65 -4.59 -13.65
C ILE A 24 -1.24 -5.15 -13.77
N LYS A 25 -0.91 -5.58 -14.98
CA LYS A 25 0.44 -6.09 -15.29
C LYS A 25 1.43 -4.92 -15.32
N ILE A 26 2.12 -4.68 -14.22
CA ILE A 26 3.23 -3.72 -14.18
C ILE A 26 4.44 -4.40 -14.84
N LYS A 27 4.87 -3.90 -16.01
CA LYS A 27 6.21 -4.24 -16.54
C LYS A 27 7.23 -3.49 -15.71
N THR A 28 7.90 -4.16 -14.78
CA THR A 28 9.10 -3.65 -14.11
C THR A 28 10.18 -3.41 -15.17
N VAL A 29 10.40 -2.15 -15.51
CA VAL A 29 11.60 -1.75 -16.26
C VAL A 29 12.73 -1.68 -15.24
N ILE A 30 13.45 -2.79 -15.08
CA ILE A 30 14.79 -2.77 -14.50
C ILE A 30 15.62 -1.88 -15.44
N LYS A 31 15.93 -0.67 -14.98
CA LYS A 31 16.86 0.22 -15.69
C LYS A 31 18.27 -0.29 -15.41
N ASP A 32 18.75 -1.17 -16.28
CA ASP A 32 20.18 -1.39 -16.39
C ASP A 32 20.80 -0.16 -17.03
N HIS A 33 21.81 0.36 -16.33
CA HIS A 33 22.64 1.48 -16.75
C HIS A 33 23.57 0.98 -17.87
N GLU A 34 23.27 1.32 -19.12
CA GLU A 34 24.28 1.29 -20.19
C GLU A 34 24.29 2.58 -21.01
N SER A 35 25.51 3.03 -21.24
CA SER A 35 25.90 4.32 -21.78
C SER A 35 26.00 4.33 -23.30
N CYS A 36 25.78 5.53 -23.85
CA CYS A 36 26.47 6.16 -25.01
C CYS A 36 25.83 6.14 -26.42
N THR A 37 25.61 7.40 -26.86
CA THR A 37 26.00 8.05 -28.14
C THR A 37 25.17 7.90 -29.42
N SER A 38 24.50 9.03 -29.74
CA SER A 38 24.43 9.78 -31.00
C SER A 38 24.08 9.09 -32.33
N SER A 39 23.08 9.65 -33.04
CA SER A 39 23.24 10.11 -34.43
C SER A 39 22.00 10.84 -34.94
N PHE A 40 22.24 11.99 -35.59
CA PHE A 40 21.33 12.86 -36.33
C PHE A 40 20.73 12.20 -37.59
N ARG A 41 19.48 12.55 -37.94
CA ARG A 41 19.08 13.15 -39.24
C ARG A 41 17.55 13.37 -39.32
N GLY A 42 17.13 14.61 -39.61
CA GLY A 42 15.83 14.93 -40.24
C GLY A 42 15.83 14.57 -41.74
N PRO A 43 14.78 14.90 -42.55
CA PRO A 43 14.22 16.27 -42.64
C PRO A 43 12.69 16.43 -42.88
N ASN A 44 12.23 17.64 -42.54
CA ASN A 44 11.17 18.54 -43.06
C ASN A 44 10.18 18.11 -44.16
N PHE A 45 8.89 18.50 -44.01
CA PHE A 45 8.21 19.44 -44.93
C PHE A 45 6.93 20.08 -44.33
N THR A 46 6.48 21.16 -44.98
CA THR A 46 5.67 22.33 -44.58
C THR A 46 4.14 22.18 -44.53
N GLN A 47 3.42 23.07 -43.82
CA GLN A 47 2.72 24.26 -44.39
C GLN A 47 1.55 24.81 -43.51
N THR A 48 1.58 26.14 -43.38
CA THR A 48 0.63 27.21 -42.96
C THR A 48 -0.83 26.95 -42.54
N GLY A 49 -1.30 27.80 -41.61
CA GLY A 49 -2.71 28.20 -41.45
C GLY A 49 -2.89 29.45 -40.57
N ASP A 50 -3.29 30.55 -41.19
CA ASP A 50 -3.68 31.85 -40.61
C ASP A 50 -4.90 31.77 -39.67
N CYS A 51 -5.01 32.71 -38.72
CA CYS A 51 -6.27 33.42 -38.45
C CYS A 51 -6.04 34.75 -37.71
N SER A 52 -6.52 35.81 -38.35
CA SER A 52 -6.57 37.21 -37.93
C SER A 52 -7.73 37.48 -36.97
N LEU A 53 -7.59 38.43 -36.04
CA LEU A 53 -8.65 39.42 -35.81
C LEU A 53 -8.15 40.70 -35.11
N ASN A 54 -8.28 41.81 -35.82
CA ASN A 54 -8.08 43.18 -35.35
C ASN A 54 -9.35 43.76 -34.71
N LYS A 55 -9.15 44.65 -33.72
CA LYS A 55 -9.86 45.92 -33.36
C LYS A 55 -9.77 46.09 -31.83
N LEU A 56 -9.57 47.26 -31.22
CA LEU A 56 -9.89 48.63 -31.57
C LEU A 56 -9.03 49.59 -30.71
N LYS A 57 -8.57 50.72 -31.27
CA LYS A 57 -7.94 51.84 -30.54
C LYS A 57 -8.97 52.63 -29.73
N LYS A 58 -8.59 53.09 -28.52
CA LYS A 58 -8.90 54.43 -28.00
C LYS A 58 -7.83 54.89 -27.01
N SER A 59 -7.36 56.12 -27.20
CA SER A 59 -6.35 56.83 -26.42
C SER A 59 -7.04 57.79 -25.45
N ILE A 60 -6.61 57.85 -24.18
CA ILE A 60 -6.78 59.03 -23.31
C ILE A 60 -5.53 59.20 -22.42
N ARG A 61 -5.03 60.43 -22.39
CA ARG A 61 -3.92 61.02 -21.62
C ARG A 61 -3.97 60.71 -20.12
N TYR A 62 -2.81 60.37 -19.52
CA TYR A 62 -2.35 60.90 -18.23
C TYR A 62 -0.82 60.74 -18.16
N TYR A 63 -0.08 61.82 -18.43
CA TYR A 63 1.39 61.86 -18.41
C TYR A 63 1.80 63.01 -17.49
N SER A 64 2.32 62.70 -16.29
CA SER A 64 3.38 63.46 -15.58
C SER A 64 3.60 63.06 -14.10
N LEU A 65 2.88 62.09 -13.51
CA LEU A 65 3.01 61.77 -12.06
C LEU A 65 3.61 60.39 -11.73
N THR A 66 3.81 59.51 -12.71
CA THR A 66 4.26 58.12 -12.49
C THR A 66 5.78 57.93 -12.45
N LYS A 67 6.59 58.91 -12.87
CA LYS A 67 8.06 58.75 -12.93
C LYS A 67 8.76 58.89 -11.57
N LEU A 68 8.17 59.63 -10.62
CA LEU A 68 8.81 59.86 -9.32
C LEU A 68 8.67 58.65 -8.39
N TRP A 69 7.51 57.98 -8.42
CA TRP A 69 7.23 56.79 -7.60
C TRP A 69 7.98 55.53 -8.05
N VAL A 70 8.21 55.37 -9.35
CA VAL A 70 8.93 54.21 -9.89
C VAL A 70 10.43 54.28 -9.53
N MET A 71 11.01 55.49 -9.51
CA MET A 71 12.42 55.66 -9.13
C MET A 71 12.67 55.44 -7.64
N THR A 72 11.78 55.88 -6.75
CA THR A 72 11.87 55.57 -5.32
C THR A 72 11.71 54.08 -5.05
N LEU A 73 10.80 53.39 -5.75
CA LEU A 73 10.61 51.94 -5.59
C LEU A 73 11.85 51.14 -6.04
N ILE A 74 12.49 51.54 -7.15
CA ILE A 74 13.72 50.90 -7.64
C ILE A 74 14.89 51.13 -6.67
N CYS A 75 15.00 52.32 -6.07
CA CYS A 75 16.03 52.59 -5.05
C CYS A 75 15.82 51.76 -3.78
N VAL A 76 14.59 51.61 -3.30
CA VAL A 76 14.30 50.82 -2.08
C VAL A 76 14.56 49.32 -2.33
N ILE A 77 14.19 48.79 -3.50
CA ILE A 77 14.46 47.39 -3.86
C ILE A 77 15.97 47.18 -4.07
N GLY A 78 16.67 48.13 -4.67
CA GLY A 78 18.13 48.10 -4.85
C GLY A 78 18.90 48.12 -3.53
N CYS A 79 18.45 48.91 -2.55
CA CYS A 79 19.04 48.94 -1.21
C CYS A 79 18.73 47.67 -0.38
N MET A 80 17.57 47.04 -0.59
CA MET A 80 17.26 45.75 0.07
C MET A 80 18.12 44.59 -0.47
N LEU A 81 18.49 44.61 -1.76
CA LEU A 81 19.36 43.61 -2.38
C LEU A 81 20.83 43.73 -1.95
N THR A 82 21.33 44.93 -1.69
CA THR A 82 22.71 45.11 -1.17
C THR A 82 22.82 44.73 0.30
N VAL A 83 21.79 44.94 1.12
CA VAL A 83 21.79 44.51 2.53
C VAL A 83 21.71 42.98 2.64
N TYR A 84 20.92 42.32 1.80
CA TYR A 84 20.92 40.84 1.73
C TYR A 84 22.26 40.25 1.28
N SER A 85 23.03 40.98 0.48
CA SER A 85 24.34 40.53 -0.03
C SER A 85 25.44 40.58 1.04
N VAL A 86 25.30 41.42 2.08
CA VAL A 86 26.26 41.51 3.19
C VAL A 86 25.98 40.46 4.27
N PHE A 87 24.72 40.03 4.44
CA PHE A 87 24.37 38.93 5.35
C PHE A 87 24.52 37.52 4.75
N ALA A 88 24.74 37.41 3.43
CA ALA A 88 24.94 36.12 2.76
C ALA A 88 26.43 35.66 2.71
N LEU A 89 27.37 36.43 3.27
CA LEU A 89 28.81 36.16 3.17
C LEU A 89 29.52 35.77 4.48
N ASP A 90 28.78 35.56 5.57
CA ASP A 90 29.29 34.92 6.79
C ASP A 90 28.50 33.63 7.07
N SER A 91 28.63 32.66 6.18
CA SER A 91 28.32 31.26 6.49
C SER A 91 29.63 30.51 6.64
N PRO A 92 30.00 30.04 7.86
CA PRO A 92 31.15 29.17 8.00
C PRO A 92 30.88 27.90 7.20
N LYS A 93 31.84 27.54 6.35
CA LYS A 93 31.84 26.30 5.56
C LYS A 93 31.62 25.09 6.46
N SER A 94 30.37 24.65 6.58
CA SER A 94 29.98 23.35 7.11
C SER A 94 29.57 22.47 5.93
N HIS A 95 30.56 21.84 5.29
CA HIS A 95 30.32 20.70 4.43
C HIS A 95 30.08 19.47 5.31
N GLY A 96 28.88 18.88 5.26
CA GLY A 96 28.60 17.53 5.78
C GLY A 96 27.31 17.32 6.57
N ASN A 97 26.94 18.22 7.48
CA ASN A 97 26.01 17.84 8.58
C ASN A 97 24.56 18.37 8.47
N SER A 98 24.22 19.20 7.48
CA SER A 98 22.91 19.87 7.46
C SER A 98 21.75 18.98 6.97
N SER A 99 22.01 18.04 6.05
CA SER A 99 20.98 17.14 5.52
C SER A 99 20.57 16.09 6.55
N GLU A 100 21.55 15.43 7.16
CA GLU A 100 21.29 14.36 8.13
C GLU A 100 20.61 14.89 9.41
N ALA A 101 20.99 16.07 9.89
CA ALA A 101 20.31 16.71 11.01
C ALA A 101 18.85 17.07 10.68
N GLN A 102 18.59 17.52 9.45
CA GLN A 102 17.23 17.85 8.99
C GLN A 102 16.38 16.58 8.79
N ASP A 103 16.97 15.51 8.26
CA ASP A 103 16.32 14.21 8.08
C ASP A 103 15.99 13.56 9.44
N ASN A 104 16.92 13.61 10.40
CA ASN A 104 16.69 13.14 11.77
C ASN A 104 15.61 13.95 12.49
N PHE A 105 15.58 15.27 12.30
CA PHE A 105 14.52 16.12 12.85
C PHE A 105 13.14 15.80 12.26
N ARG A 106 13.06 15.58 10.93
CA ARG A 106 11.82 15.16 10.27
C ARG A 106 11.37 13.78 10.77
N LYS A 107 12.30 12.84 10.91
CA LYS A 107 12.06 11.50 11.44
C LYS A 107 11.42 11.56 12.82
N GLU A 108 11.98 12.37 13.72
CA GLU A 108 11.45 12.56 15.07
C GLU A 108 10.02 13.13 15.06
N ILE A 109 9.75 14.14 14.23
CA ILE A 109 8.39 14.69 14.06
C ILE A 109 7.42 13.61 13.59
N ASN A 110 7.83 12.78 12.63
CA ASN A 110 6.98 11.73 12.10
C ASN A 110 6.71 10.64 13.15
N ILE A 111 7.71 10.25 13.95
CA ILE A 111 7.54 9.31 15.07
C ILE A 111 6.51 9.85 16.07
N GLN A 112 6.71 11.09 16.54
CA GLN A 112 5.79 11.73 17.50
C GLN A 112 4.37 11.85 16.92
N THR A 113 4.26 12.09 15.61
CA THR A 113 2.97 12.12 14.91
C THR A 113 2.31 10.75 14.89
N CYS A 114 3.07 9.67 14.67
CA CYS A 114 2.56 8.30 14.70
C CYS A 114 2.08 7.90 16.09
N GLU A 115 2.87 8.18 17.14
CA GLU A 115 2.50 7.92 18.54
C GLU A 115 1.20 8.64 18.93
N LYS A 116 1.10 9.92 18.53
CA LYS A 116 -0.08 10.74 18.77
C LYS A 116 -1.31 10.18 18.06
N ILE A 117 -1.19 9.86 16.77
CA ILE A 117 -2.30 9.27 15.99
C ILE A 117 -2.76 7.96 16.65
N ALA A 118 -1.83 7.06 16.98
CA ALA A 118 -2.16 5.78 17.59
C ALA A 118 -2.95 5.95 18.91
N THR A 119 -2.44 6.80 19.80
CA THR A 119 -3.04 7.03 21.12
C THR A 119 -4.40 7.73 21.03
N GLU A 120 -4.50 8.80 20.23
CA GLU A 120 -5.74 9.56 20.07
C GLU A 120 -6.82 8.73 19.37
N TYR A 121 -6.44 7.93 18.37
CA TYR A 121 -7.35 7.08 17.63
C TYR A 121 -7.93 5.98 18.52
N TYR A 122 -7.06 5.24 19.23
CA TYR A 122 -7.50 4.23 20.21
C TYR A 122 -8.40 4.81 21.30
N GLY A 123 -8.10 6.01 21.79
CA GLY A 123 -8.93 6.68 22.81
C GLY A 123 -10.29 7.18 22.30
N SER A 124 -10.51 7.22 20.98
CA SER A 124 -11.74 7.76 20.37
C SER A 124 -12.54 6.73 19.55
N HIS A 125 -12.00 5.54 19.30
CA HIS A 125 -12.62 4.48 18.52
C HIS A 125 -12.67 3.19 19.35
N THR A 126 -13.66 2.34 19.09
CA THR A 126 -13.86 1.10 19.86
C THR A 126 -13.94 -0.08 18.91
N TYR A 127 -13.03 -1.03 19.11
CA TYR A 127 -13.07 -2.34 18.46
C TYR A 127 -14.33 -3.08 18.89
N THR A 128 -15.06 -3.68 17.94
CA THR A 128 -16.26 -4.46 18.23
C THR A 128 -16.03 -5.94 17.97
N GLU A 129 -16.29 -6.77 18.98
CA GLU A 129 -16.11 -8.22 18.89
C GLU A 129 -17.12 -8.91 17.94
N ASP A 130 -18.14 -8.18 17.48
CA ASP A 130 -19.16 -8.67 16.54
C ASP A 130 -18.71 -8.62 15.08
N GLY A 131 -17.47 -8.18 14.82
CA GLY A 131 -16.90 -8.10 13.47
C GLY A 131 -17.48 -6.99 12.61
N ILE A 132 -18.22 -6.05 13.20
CA ILE A 132 -18.71 -4.86 12.49
C ILE A 132 -17.59 -3.82 12.31
N TYR A 133 -16.66 -3.74 13.26
CA TYR A 133 -15.54 -2.82 13.24
C TYR A 133 -14.33 -3.40 13.95
N ASP A 134 -13.33 -3.82 13.16
CA ASP A 134 -12.20 -4.60 13.66
C ASP A 134 -10.83 -4.01 13.25
N CYS A 135 -9.78 -4.83 13.29
CA CYS A 135 -8.43 -4.40 12.96
C CYS A 135 -8.30 -3.93 11.51
N ASP A 136 -9.10 -4.48 10.60
CA ASP A 136 -9.05 -4.14 9.18
C ASP A 136 -9.55 -2.71 8.95
N ASP A 137 -10.66 -2.36 9.58
CA ASP A 137 -11.21 -1.00 9.52
C ASP A 137 -10.28 0.00 10.22
N MET A 138 -9.80 -0.36 11.41
CA MET A 138 -8.92 0.51 12.19
C MET A 138 -7.60 0.81 11.46
N ALA A 139 -7.00 -0.18 10.81
CA ALA A 139 -5.78 0.00 10.04
C ALA A 139 -6.00 0.91 8.82
N GLN A 140 -7.14 0.80 8.14
CA GLN A 140 -7.48 1.67 7.01
C GLN A 140 -7.69 3.13 7.43
N ASP A 141 -8.33 3.36 8.56
CA ASP A 141 -8.55 4.70 9.11
C ASP A 141 -7.23 5.35 9.55
N VAL A 142 -6.39 4.63 10.29
CA VAL A 142 -5.06 5.12 10.71
C VAL A 142 -4.18 5.39 9.49
N TRP A 143 -4.23 4.53 8.46
CA TRP A 143 -3.56 4.78 7.19
C TRP A 143 -4.01 6.12 6.58
N ASN A 144 -5.31 6.38 6.52
CA ASN A 144 -5.84 7.65 5.99
C ASN A 144 -5.35 8.85 6.81
N MET A 145 -5.31 8.73 8.15
CA MET A 145 -4.81 9.78 9.04
C MET A 145 -3.33 10.11 8.78
N LEU A 146 -2.48 9.10 8.57
CA LEU A 146 -1.07 9.31 8.23
C LEU A 146 -0.90 9.97 6.86
N LYS A 147 -1.63 9.50 5.84
CA LYS A 147 -1.59 10.11 4.50
C LYS A 147 -2.01 11.57 4.53
N ALA A 148 -3.00 11.95 5.35
CA ALA A 148 -3.42 13.33 5.54
C ALA A 148 -2.32 14.22 6.19
N LYS A 149 -1.36 13.61 6.90
CA LYS A 149 -0.16 14.29 7.43
C LYS A 149 1.03 14.29 6.47
N GLY A 150 0.88 13.71 5.28
CA GLY A 150 1.97 13.57 4.31
C GLY A 150 2.98 12.50 4.69
N ILE A 151 2.63 11.59 5.60
CA ILE A 151 3.46 10.43 5.97
C ILE A 151 3.10 9.29 5.04
N ASN A 152 4.10 8.67 4.43
CA ASN A 152 3.88 7.49 3.62
C ASN A 152 3.54 6.28 4.53
N ALA A 153 2.58 5.46 4.12
CA ALA A 153 2.04 4.41 4.96
C ALA A 153 1.62 3.20 4.14
N ARG A 154 1.68 2.02 4.77
CA ARG A 154 1.16 0.76 4.23
C ARG A 154 0.28 0.08 5.26
N ILE A 155 -0.77 -0.59 4.82
CA ILE A 155 -1.60 -1.47 5.66
C ILE A 155 -0.93 -2.83 5.64
N ALA A 156 -0.61 -3.38 6.81
CA ALA A 156 0.02 -4.68 6.93
C ALA A 156 -0.95 -5.70 7.52
N VAL A 157 -0.84 -6.96 7.11
CA VAL A 157 -1.58 -8.10 7.65
C VAL A 157 -0.65 -9.29 7.81
N GLY A 158 -0.76 -10.00 8.92
CA GLY A 158 0.13 -11.10 9.24
C GLY A 158 -0.27 -11.82 10.51
N ASP A 159 0.65 -12.68 10.94
CA ASP A 159 0.49 -13.47 12.15
C ASP A 159 0.69 -12.60 13.38
N PHE A 160 -0.41 -12.45 14.11
CA PHE A 160 -0.40 -11.87 15.43
C PHE A 160 -0.55 -12.98 16.45
N GLU A 161 0.56 -13.65 16.75
CA GLU A 161 0.68 -14.28 18.05
C GLU A 161 0.64 -13.16 19.09
N SER A 162 -0.37 -13.19 19.97
CA SER A 162 -0.49 -12.32 21.14
C SER A 162 0.60 -12.61 22.19
N GLY A 163 1.87 -12.62 21.76
CA GLY A 163 3.04 -12.69 22.61
C GLY A 163 3.24 -11.34 23.28
N SER A 164 2.84 -11.25 24.55
CA SER A 164 3.08 -10.21 25.55
C SER A 164 1.95 -9.19 25.77
N LYS A 165 0.98 -9.61 26.59
CA LYS A 165 0.40 -8.73 27.63
C LYS A 165 1.53 -8.22 28.54
N SER A 166 2.29 -7.21 28.10
CA SER A 166 3.18 -6.46 28.98
C SER A 166 3.35 -5.04 28.45
N ARG A 167 2.26 -4.27 28.46
CA ARG A 167 2.33 -2.80 28.39
C ARG A 167 1.10 -2.09 28.97
N ILE A 168 0.10 -2.82 29.45
CA ILE A 168 -0.96 -2.26 30.29
C ILE A 168 -0.64 -2.63 31.74
N GLU A 169 0.36 -1.97 32.30
CA GLU A 169 0.47 -1.65 33.73
C GLU A 169 1.72 -0.78 33.88
N ASP A 170 1.49 0.48 34.21
CA ASP A 170 2.43 1.45 34.76
C ASP A 170 3.73 1.71 33.97
N GLU A 171 3.73 2.77 33.15
CA GLU A 171 4.59 3.97 33.36
C GLU A 171 4.63 4.85 32.11
N LYS A 172 4.80 6.16 32.36
CA LYS A 172 4.91 7.25 31.37
C LYS A 172 5.89 6.92 30.23
N PRO A 173 5.72 7.51 29.02
CA PRO A 173 6.62 7.28 27.90
C PRO A 173 8.05 7.66 28.28
N VAL A 174 8.87 6.65 28.53
CA VAL A 174 10.32 6.80 28.67
C VAL A 174 10.82 7.25 27.31
N ARG A 175 11.23 8.52 27.20
CA ARG A 175 12.03 9.02 26.07
C ARG A 175 13.26 8.13 25.96
N ARG A 176 13.22 7.15 25.06
CA ARG A 176 14.36 6.30 24.73
C ARG A 176 15.37 7.12 23.93
N ASN A 177 16.64 6.89 24.23
CA ASN A 177 17.74 7.50 23.53
C ASN A 177 17.70 7.03 22.06
N LEU A 178 17.49 7.96 21.13
CA LEU A 178 17.16 7.70 19.72
C LEU A 178 18.25 6.87 19.01
N ASP A 179 19.48 6.94 19.52
CA ASP A 179 20.66 6.23 19.03
C ASP A 179 20.58 4.69 19.18
N SER A 180 19.58 4.17 19.91
CA SER A 180 19.37 2.74 20.15
C SER A 180 18.08 2.16 19.52
N VAL A 181 17.33 2.97 18.79
CA VAL A 181 16.03 2.59 18.23
C VAL A 181 16.23 1.90 16.88
N ASN A 182 15.90 0.60 16.82
CA ASN A 182 15.96 -0.15 15.58
C ASN A 182 14.60 -0.06 14.86
N PHE A 183 14.64 0.36 13.60
CA PHE A 183 13.46 0.45 12.73
C PHE A 183 13.46 -0.75 11.79
N GLY A 184 12.27 -1.23 11.43
CA GLY A 184 12.16 -2.38 10.54
C GLY A 184 12.36 -2.00 9.08
N LYS A 185 12.92 -2.94 8.31
CA LYS A 185 12.73 -3.00 6.87
C LYS A 185 11.60 -3.97 6.61
N ILE A 186 10.67 -3.60 5.73
CA ILE A 186 9.61 -4.51 5.29
C ILE A 186 10.28 -5.65 4.51
N SER A 187 10.20 -6.87 5.05
CA SER A 187 10.65 -8.05 4.31
C SER A 187 9.55 -8.50 3.36
N SER A 188 9.90 -8.81 2.11
CA SER A 188 9.00 -9.59 1.25
C SER A 188 8.85 -10.98 1.85
N TYR A 189 7.63 -11.36 2.22
CA TYR A 189 7.36 -12.69 2.74
C TYR A 189 7.53 -13.71 1.59
N ASN A 190 8.46 -14.65 1.74
CA ASN A 190 8.69 -15.68 0.72
C ASN A 190 7.69 -16.83 0.92
N TYR A 191 6.61 -16.80 0.15
CA TYR A 191 5.63 -17.89 0.14
C TYR A 191 6.24 -19.16 -0.45
N THR A 192 6.19 -20.25 0.32
CA THR A 192 6.54 -21.59 -0.17
C THR A 192 5.27 -22.40 -0.43
N TYR A 193 5.24 -23.11 -1.55
CA TYR A 193 4.07 -23.88 -1.99
C TYR A 193 4.18 -25.32 -1.52
N GLN A 194 3.05 -25.98 -1.25
CA GLN A 194 3.06 -27.43 -1.15
C GLN A 194 3.48 -28.02 -2.51
N ASP A 195 4.04 -29.23 -2.50
CA ASP A 195 4.52 -29.96 -3.70
C ASP A 195 3.38 -30.24 -4.71
N THR A 196 2.13 -30.03 -4.30
CA THR A 196 0.89 -30.11 -5.11
C THR A 196 0.60 -28.84 -5.92
N GLY A 197 1.34 -27.75 -5.69
CA GLY A 197 1.13 -26.47 -6.35
C GLY A 197 -0.04 -25.65 -5.79
N GLN A 198 -0.67 -26.04 -4.68
CA GLN A 198 -1.74 -25.30 -3.98
C GLN A 198 -1.16 -24.35 -2.90
N LEU A 199 -1.89 -23.29 -2.55
CA LEU A 199 -1.54 -22.47 -1.37
C LEU A 199 -1.68 -23.31 -0.10
N ASN A 200 -0.68 -23.22 0.78
CA ASN A 200 -0.73 -23.91 2.07
C ASN A 200 -1.75 -23.20 2.98
N SER A 201 -2.86 -23.85 3.36
CA SER A 201 -3.92 -23.22 4.17
C SER A 201 -3.38 -22.70 5.50
N ASP A 202 -2.51 -23.45 6.17
CA ASP A 202 -1.87 -23.06 7.43
C ASP A 202 -1.17 -21.68 7.35
N MET A 203 -0.58 -21.32 6.20
CA MET A 203 0.14 -20.04 6.06
C MET A 203 -0.80 -18.86 5.83
N ILE A 204 -1.92 -19.10 5.14
CA ILE A 204 -2.93 -18.07 4.92
C ILE A 204 -3.81 -17.90 6.17
N ASP A 205 -4.07 -18.98 6.89
CA ASP A 205 -4.81 -18.96 8.15
C ASP A 205 -4.08 -18.19 9.25
N ASN A 206 -2.75 -18.03 9.12
CA ASN A 206 -1.94 -17.18 9.98
C ASN A 206 -2.06 -15.67 9.67
N LEU A 207 -2.83 -15.24 8.67
CA LEU A 207 -3.12 -13.81 8.44
C LEU A 207 -4.28 -13.39 9.35
N THR A 208 -3.98 -13.14 10.62
CA THR A 208 -5.00 -13.01 11.68
C THR A 208 -5.26 -11.58 12.15
N HIS A 209 -4.39 -10.63 11.81
CA HIS A 209 -4.47 -9.27 12.32
C HIS A 209 -3.91 -8.23 11.35
N ALA A 210 -4.45 -7.01 11.41
CA ALA A 210 -4.06 -5.91 10.56
C ALA A 210 -3.55 -4.70 11.36
N TRP A 211 -2.51 -4.05 10.83
CA TRP A 211 -1.87 -2.87 11.43
C TRP A 211 -1.34 -1.93 10.34
N VAL A 212 -0.65 -0.85 10.74
CA VAL A 212 -0.09 0.13 9.79
C VAL A 212 1.42 0.25 9.94
N LEU A 213 2.13 0.31 8.81
CA LEU A 213 3.55 0.64 8.73
C LEU A 213 3.70 2.07 8.20
N ALA A 214 4.28 2.96 8.99
CA ALA A 214 4.55 4.35 8.63
C ALA A 214 6.03 4.57 8.28
N GLU A 215 6.32 5.16 7.12
CA GLU A 215 7.68 5.53 6.73
C GLU A 215 8.07 6.85 7.40
N VAL A 216 8.77 6.77 8.54
CA VAL A 216 9.14 7.95 9.33
C VAL A 216 10.32 8.72 8.73
N SER A 217 11.15 8.03 7.96
CA SER A 217 12.22 8.59 7.12
C SER A 217 12.51 7.60 5.98
N PRO A 218 13.14 8.01 4.86
CA PRO A 218 13.32 7.14 3.69
C PRO A 218 13.87 5.74 4.05
N GLY A 219 13.07 4.71 3.79
CA GLY A 219 13.41 3.30 4.05
C GLY A 219 13.32 2.84 5.52
N PHE A 220 12.89 3.70 6.44
CA PHE A 220 12.71 3.39 7.86
C PHE A 220 11.22 3.36 8.23
N TRP A 221 10.74 2.17 8.60
CA TRP A 221 9.33 1.93 8.88
C TRP A 221 9.09 1.75 10.38
N LEU A 222 8.00 2.34 10.87
CA LEU A 222 7.50 2.21 12.24
C LEU A 222 6.13 1.54 12.19
N ALA A 223 5.94 0.46 12.95
CA ALA A 223 4.66 -0.20 13.05
C ALA A 223 3.75 0.55 14.05
N ILE A 224 2.46 0.59 13.74
CA ILE A 224 1.40 1.19 14.54
C ILE A 224 0.35 0.12 14.80
N GLU A 225 0.27 -0.35 16.03
CA GLU A 225 -0.76 -1.26 16.50
C GLU A 225 -2.05 -0.47 16.74
N CYS A 226 -2.94 -0.52 15.75
CA CYS A 226 -4.11 0.35 15.69
C CYS A 226 -5.15 -0.03 16.75
N THR A 227 -5.28 -1.32 17.07
CA THR A 227 -6.24 -1.82 18.07
C THR A 227 -5.74 -1.62 19.49
N GLY A 228 -4.43 -1.53 19.69
CA GLY A 228 -3.79 -1.29 20.99
C GLY A 228 -3.44 0.17 21.27
N GLY A 229 -3.38 1.02 20.24
CA GLY A 229 -3.11 2.45 20.38
C GLY A 229 -1.66 2.81 20.63
N TYR A 230 -0.71 1.98 20.19
CA TYR A 230 0.72 2.20 20.41
C TYR A 230 1.56 1.92 19.16
N VAL A 231 2.79 2.41 19.15
CA VAL A 231 3.78 2.09 18.12
C VAL A 231 4.64 0.90 18.57
N VAL A 232 5.13 0.13 17.60
CA VAL A 232 5.99 -1.04 17.84
C VAL A 232 7.25 -0.89 17.01
N TYR A 233 8.40 -1.02 17.68
CA TYR A 233 9.71 -0.99 17.03
C TYR A 233 10.16 -2.41 16.67
N SER A 234 11.01 -2.56 15.65
CA SER A 234 11.40 -3.89 15.15
C SER A 234 12.19 -4.71 16.16
N ASN A 235 12.92 -4.06 17.07
CA ASN A 235 13.60 -4.74 18.17
C ASN A 235 12.68 -5.14 19.33
N GLU A 236 11.44 -4.66 19.35
CA GLU A 236 10.43 -5.06 20.33
C GLU A 236 9.67 -6.28 19.83
N ASN A 237 9.22 -6.23 18.58
CA ASN A 237 8.54 -7.34 17.94
C ASN A 237 8.73 -7.24 16.43
N GLU A 238 9.52 -8.15 15.87
CA GLU A 238 9.80 -8.19 14.43
C GLU A 238 8.62 -8.68 13.59
N ASN A 239 7.64 -9.38 14.19
CA ASN A 239 6.47 -9.92 13.47
C ASN A 239 5.63 -8.80 12.83
N TYR A 240 5.61 -7.60 13.42
CA TYR A 240 4.97 -6.42 12.82
C TYR A 240 5.61 -5.96 11.50
N TYR A 241 6.78 -6.47 11.16
CA TYR A 241 7.50 -6.15 9.93
C TYR A 241 7.52 -7.33 8.94
N HIS A 242 6.73 -8.35 9.25
CA HIS A 242 6.51 -9.58 8.50
C HIS A 242 5.03 -9.68 8.09
N GLY A 243 4.76 -10.42 7.02
CA GLY A 243 3.42 -10.54 6.42
C GLY A 243 3.28 -9.76 5.11
N LEU A 244 2.03 -9.46 4.74
CA LEU A 244 1.69 -8.69 3.55
C LEU A 244 1.59 -7.21 3.87
N ALA A 245 2.02 -6.35 2.94
CA ALA A 245 1.92 -4.90 3.10
C ALA A 245 1.33 -4.26 1.84
N PHE A 246 0.22 -3.56 2.00
CA PHE A 246 -0.54 -2.93 0.92
C PHE A 246 -0.33 -1.42 0.96
N SER A 247 -0.06 -0.83 -0.19
CA SER A 247 0.14 0.61 -0.36
C SER A 247 -1.09 1.45 -0.02
N ASN A 248 -2.30 0.89 -0.18
CA ASN A 248 -3.54 1.64 -0.02
C ASN A 248 -4.75 0.73 0.37
N PRO A 249 -5.83 1.31 0.94
CA PRO A 249 -7.04 0.58 1.34
C PRO A 249 -7.74 -0.16 0.21
N LYS A 250 -7.65 0.34 -1.04
CA LYS A 250 -8.30 -0.31 -2.18
C LYS A 250 -7.66 -1.67 -2.47
N ASN A 251 -6.33 -1.72 -2.53
CA ASN A 251 -5.60 -2.98 -2.71
C ASN A 251 -5.84 -3.94 -1.54
N TYR A 252 -5.89 -3.41 -0.32
CA TYR A 252 -6.17 -4.21 0.88
C TYR A 252 -7.57 -4.85 0.82
N ARG A 253 -8.61 -4.07 0.48
CA ARG A 253 -9.97 -4.60 0.31
C ARG A 253 -10.07 -5.64 -0.80
N SER A 254 -9.40 -5.43 -1.94
CA SER A 254 -9.35 -6.44 -3.00
C SER A 254 -8.71 -7.75 -2.53
N PHE A 255 -7.70 -7.68 -1.66
CA PHE A 255 -7.15 -8.86 -1.02
C PHE A 255 -8.16 -9.52 -0.08
N LEU A 256 -8.81 -8.75 0.82
CA LEU A 256 -9.80 -9.30 1.77
C LEU A 256 -10.98 -9.99 1.06
N ASP A 257 -11.50 -9.38 -0.01
CA ASP A 257 -12.60 -9.97 -0.79
C ASP A 257 -12.17 -11.29 -1.42
N LEU A 258 -11.00 -11.32 -2.07
CA LEU A 258 -10.50 -12.52 -2.73
C LEU A 258 -10.14 -13.61 -1.72
N TYR A 259 -9.58 -13.22 -0.58
CA TYR A 259 -9.24 -14.13 0.52
C TYR A 259 -10.49 -14.79 1.12
N ARG A 260 -11.55 -13.99 1.37
CA ARG A 260 -12.84 -14.51 1.84
C ARG A 260 -13.44 -15.50 0.84
N ASP A 261 -13.44 -15.15 -0.44
CA ASP A 261 -13.97 -16.01 -1.50
C ASP A 261 -13.17 -17.31 -1.62
N TRP A 262 -11.84 -17.22 -1.58
CA TRP A 262 -10.95 -18.39 -1.56
C TRP A 262 -11.23 -19.29 -0.35
N LYS A 263 -11.40 -18.74 0.86
CA LYS A 263 -11.73 -19.53 2.06
C LYS A 263 -13.04 -20.28 1.90
N MET A 264 -14.10 -19.60 1.49
CA MET A 264 -15.42 -20.22 1.28
C MET A 264 -15.34 -21.33 0.23
N GLN A 265 -14.68 -21.08 -0.91
CA GLN A 265 -14.59 -22.04 -2.01
C GLN A 265 -13.71 -23.24 -1.68
N THR A 266 -12.63 -23.04 -0.92
CA THR A 266 -11.78 -24.13 -0.41
C THR A 266 -12.58 -25.06 0.49
N MET A 267 -13.34 -24.49 1.45
CA MET A 267 -14.22 -25.27 2.32
C MET A 267 -15.29 -26.02 1.52
N ASP A 268 -15.90 -25.36 0.54
CA ASP A 268 -16.91 -25.96 -0.32
C ASP A 268 -16.38 -27.13 -1.16
N TYR A 269 -15.17 -27.00 -1.73
CA TYR A 269 -14.50 -28.04 -2.48
C TYR A 269 -14.13 -29.23 -1.57
N GLU A 270 -13.50 -28.99 -0.42
CA GLU A 270 -13.11 -30.06 0.49
C GLU A 270 -14.33 -30.79 1.08
N ASN A 271 -15.43 -30.09 1.36
CA ASN A 271 -16.69 -30.71 1.79
C ASN A 271 -17.29 -31.63 0.71
N GLU A 272 -17.31 -31.21 -0.56
CA GLU A 272 -17.81 -32.04 -1.66
C GLU A 272 -16.89 -33.24 -1.91
N LYS A 273 -15.57 -33.05 -1.80
CA LYS A 273 -14.57 -34.11 -1.91
C LYS A 273 -14.76 -35.17 -0.82
N LEU A 274 -14.98 -34.75 0.43
CA LEU A 274 -15.33 -35.65 1.53
C LEU A 274 -16.65 -36.38 1.28
N PHE A 275 -17.66 -35.71 0.71
CA PHE A 275 -18.92 -36.34 0.31
C PHE A 275 -18.70 -37.40 -0.77
N CYS A 276 -17.94 -37.09 -1.83
CA CYS A 276 -17.60 -38.01 -2.90
C CYS A 276 -16.84 -39.23 -2.39
N ASN A 277 -15.88 -39.03 -1.48
CA ASN A 277 -15.13 -40.13 -0.87
C ASN A 277 -16.03 -41.10 -0.09
N ARG A 278 -16.96 -40.57 0.71
CA ARG A 278 -17.95 -41.39 1.42
C ARG A 278 -18.91 -42.11 0.48
N LEU A 279 -19.33 -41.45 -0.61
CA LEU A 279 -20.20 -42.03 -1.62
C LEU A 279 -19.50 -43.17 -2.36
N ALA A 280 -18.23 -42.98 -2.73
CA ALA A 280 -17.41 -43.99 -3.38
C ALA A 280 -17.17 -45.21 -2.47
N GLU A 281 -16.92 -44.99 -1.17
CA GLU A 281 -16.81 -46.07 -0.19
C GLU A 281 -18.11 -46.88 -0.10
N THR A 282 -19.25 -46.19 0.03
CA THR A 282 -20.57 -46.84 0.06
C THR A 282 -20.82 -47.63 -1.23
N TYR A 283 -20.54 -47.02 -2.38
CA TYR A 283 -20.70 -47.66 -3.68
C TYR A 283 -19.85 -48.92 -3.78
N ASN A 284 -18.57 -48.85 -3.41
CA ASN A 284 -17.64 -49.98 -3.51
C ASN A 284 -18.11 -51.19 -2.70
N ASN A 285 -18.70 -50.94 -1.53
CA ASN A 285 -19.21 -51.96 -0.61
C ASN A 285 -20.63 -52.47 -0.94
N ALA A 286 -21.34 -51.83 -1.88
CA ALA A 286 -22.73 -52.16 -2.19
C ALA A 286 -22.89 -53.39 -3.12
N SER A 287 -24.08 -54.00 -3.09
CA SER A 287 -24.48 -55.06 -4.02
C SER A 287 -24.59 -54.53 -5.45
N TYR A 288 -24.66 -55.44 -6.43
CA TYR A 288 -24.76 -55.05 -7.84
C TYR A 288 -25.99 -54.18 -8.14
N SER A 289 -27.16 -54.53 -7.59
CA SER A 289 -28.40 -53.75 -7.77
C SER A 289 -28.31 -52.36 -7.15
N GLU A 290 -27.68 -52.24 -5.99
CA GLU A 290 -27.48 -50.95 -5.32
C GLU A 290 -26.48 -50.07 -6.08
N LYS A 291 -25.36 -50.65 -6.57
CA LYS A 291 -24.42 -49.96 -7.45
C LYS A 291 -25.13 -49.39 -8.68
N LEU A 292 -26.00 -50.17 -9.32
CA LEU A 292 -26.76 -49.72 -10.48
C LEU A 292 -27.67 -48.52 -10.14
N ALA A 293 -28.31 -48.53 -8.96
CA ALA A 293 -29.13 -47.42 -8.49
C ALA A 293 -28.32 -46.17 -8.13
N MET A 294 -27.10 -46.35 -7.61
CA MET A 294 -26.22 -45.26 -7.16
C MET A 294 -25.44 -44.58 -8.30
N LYS A 295 -25.34 -45.21 -9.48
CA LYS A 295 -24.49 -44.75 -10.58
C LYS A 295 -24.74 -43.29 -10.97
N SER A 296 -26.01 -42.88 -11.13
CA SER A 296 -26.34 -41.49 -11.46
C SER A 296 -25.96 -40.52 -10.34
N SER A 297 -26.11 -40.91 -9.07
CA SER A 297 -25.71 -40.08 -7.94
C SER A 297 -24.19 -39.89 -7.87
N MET A 298 -23.40 -40.91 -8.25
CA MET A 298 -21.95 -40.78 -8.37
C MET A 298 -21.57 -39.80 -9.47
N GLU A 299 -22.15 -39.95 -10.67
CA GLU A 299 -21.88 -39.05 -11.80
C GLU A 299 -22.17 -37.58 -11.42
N ILE A 300 -23.32 -37.32 -10.78
CA ILE A 300 -23.70 -35.98 -10.31
C ILE A 300 -22.76 -35.45 -9.21
N ALA A 301 -22.26 -36.30 -8.32
CA ALA A 301 -21.32 -35.89 -7.28
C ALA A 301 -19.95 -35.54 -7.89
N GLU A 302 -19.45 -36.36 -8.82
CA GLU A 302 -18.20 -36.11 -9.52
C GLU A 302 -18.25 -34.84 -10.39
N ASP A 303 -19.37 -34.58 -11.07
CA ASP A 303 -19.58 -33.34 -11.82
C ASP A 303 -19.52 -32.12 -10.89
N ARG A 304 -20.24 -32.14 -9.77
CA ARG A 304 -20.22 -31.06 -8.77
C ARG A 304 -18.84 -30.83 -8.17
N LEU A 305 -18.10 -31.91 -7.91
CA LEU A 305 -16.73 -31.81 -7.40
C LEU A 305 -15.83 -31.08 -8.41
N ARG A 306 -15.90 -31.44 -9.70
CA ARG A 306 -15.14 -30.78 -10.78
C ARG A 306 -15.49 -29.30 -10.90
N GLU A 307 -16.77 -28.95 -10.84
CA GLU A 307 -17.21 -27.55 -10.89
C GLU A 307 -16.66 -26.75 -9.71
N LYS A 308 -16.76 -27.28 -8.48
CA LYS A 308 -16.21 -26.64 -7.28
C LYS A 308 -14.68 -26.53 -7.32
N GLU A 309 -13.99 -27.55 -7.82
CA GLU A 309 -12.54 -27.53 -8.02
C GLU A 309 -12.12 -26.41 -8.98
N GLN A 310 -12.82 -26.26 -10.11
CA GLN A 310 -12.51 -25.22 -11.07
C GLN A 310 -12.66 -23.81 -10.47
N VAL A 311 -13.76 -23.58 -9.72
CA VAL A 311 -14.01 -22.31 -9.05
C VAL A 311 -12.93 -22.00 -8.00
N PHE A 312 -12.60 -22.98 -7.16
CA PHE A 312 -11.51 -22.87 -6.18
C PHE A 312 -10.16 -22.58 -6.85
N LEU A 313 -9.81 -23.27 -7.93
CA LEU A 313 -8.52 -23.07 -8.62
C LEU A 313 -8.41 -21.69 -9.27
N GLU A 314 -9.52 -21.10 -9.71
CA GLU A 314 -9.55 -19.73 -10.24
C GLU A 314 -9.21 -18.71 -9.15
N THR A 315 -9.86 -18.77 -7.98
CA THR A 315 -9.57 -17.86 -6.87
C THR A 315 -8.20 -18.10 -6.24
N ASP A 316 -7.77 -19.35 -6.10
CA ASP A 316 -6.44 -19.74 -5.64
C ASP A 316 -5.35 -19.16 -6.55
N SER A 317 -5.55 -19.20 -7.87
CA SER A 317 -4.64 -18.56 -8.83
C SER A 317 -4.62 -17.03 -8.70
N GLY A 318 -5.78 -16.41 -8.50
CA GLY A 318 -5.88 -14.96 -8.27
C GLY A 318 -5.16 -14.52 -6.99
N LEU A 319 -5.34 -15.27 -5.90
CA LEU A 319 -4.71 -14.98 -4.62
C LEU A 319 -3.19 -15.16 -4.72
N LYS A 320 -2.72 -16.21 -5.39
CA LYS A 320 -1.29 -16.39 -5.68
C LYS A 320 -0.68 -15.25 -6.48
N ALA A 321 -1.39 -14.74 -7.47
CA ALA A 321 -0.91 -13.61 -8.27
C ALA A 321 -0.72 -12.37 -7.40
N LEU A 322 -1.67 -12.10 -6.50
CA LEU A 322 -1.55 -11.01 -5.53
C LEU A 322 -0.35 -11.17 -4.60
N LEU A 323 -0.21 -12.35 -3.99
CA LEU A 323 0.86 -12.62 -3.02
C LEU A 323 2.26 -12.55 -3.64
N ARG A 324 2.38 -12.77 -4.96
CA ARG A 324 3.63 -12.61 -5.72
C ARG A 324 3.91 -11.17 -6.16
N GLY A 325 2.86 -10.35 -6.27
CA GLY A 325 2.96 -8.96 -6.71
C GLY A 325 3.13 -7.95 -5.56
N GLY A 326 2.73 -8.33 -4.35
CA GLY A 326 2.86 -7.55 -3.11
C GLY A 326 4.29 -7.39 -2.59
#